data_AF-A0A354UTV1-F1
#
_entry.id   AF-A0A354UTV1-F1
#
_cell.length_a   1.000
_cell.length_b   1.000
_cell.length_c   1.000
_cell.angle_alpha   90.00
_cell.angle_beta   90.00
_cell.angle_gamma   90.00
#
_symmetry.space_group_name_H-M   'P 1'
#
loop_
_entity.id
_entity.type
_entity.pdbx_description
1 polymer ?
#
loop_
_entity_poly.entity_id
_entity_poly.type
_entity_poly.pdbx_seq_one_letter_code
_entity_poly.pdbx_strand_id
1 'polypeptide(L)'
;MRLCDDQIDRDGERFDTGALPGLARLFIGKTGILDHRWSTEGQVARIFETQVVKEKDVSYIRAWAYIRRGGKNDELIADIEAGIKKEVSVGCAMAQAVCSVCGSEYGTCGHVKGERYDGQVCAVILREPVDAYEFSFVAVPAQREAGVMKGMGPVVSLKELAAEHGAQAEYRALTQEAELGRRYRKDLEDGVVRLGLALELGVSEPVLRSLAKTAGAEELMALKAALQGRLDESLPVVSQLLGAKGKAEEIESGFLI
;
A
#
# COMPACT_ATOMS: atom_id res chain seq x y z
N MET A 1 13.27 2.31 -0.10
CA MET A 1 14.44 2.66 0.73
C MET A 1 14.37 4.13 1.13
N ARG A 2 15.02 4.50 2.24
CA ARG A 2 15.30 5.88 2.66
C ARG A 2 16.71 6.23 2.20
N LEU A 3 16.86 7.29 1.40
CA LEU A 3 18.14 7.69 0.81
C LEU A 3 18.94 8.65 1.69
N CYS A 4 18.34 9.80 2.03
CA CYS A 4 18.92 10.81 2.90
C CYS A 4 17.82 11.66 3.54
N ASP A 5 18.17 12.45 4.55
CA ASP A 5 17.25 13.26 5.33
C ASP A 5 17.86 14.60 5.77
N ASP A 6 17.08 15.41 6.49
CA ASP A 6 17.44 16.75 6.96
C ASP A 6 18.14 16.79 8.34
N GLN A 7 18.56 15.64 8.86
CA GLN A 7 19.27 15.52 10.14
C GLN A 7 20.79 15.56 9.95
N ILE A 8 21.49 15.93 11.02
CA ILE A 8 22.95 15.92 11.07
C ILE A 8 23.43 14.47 11.02
N ASP A 9 24.23 14.15 10.01
CA ASP A 9 24.73 12.81 9.75
C ASP A 9 26.03 12.51 10.52
N ARG A 10 26.76 11.48 10.10
CA ARG A 10 28.04 11.10 10.72
C ARG A 10 29.20 12.01 10.32
N ASP A 11 29.07 12.66 9.16
CA ASP A 11 30.05 13.57 8.62
C ASP A 11 29.79 15.00 9.08
N GLY A 12 28.85 15.23 10.01
CA GLY A 12 28.52 16.57 10.51
C GLY A 12 27.83 17.44 9.47
N GLU A 13 27.16 16.82 8.49
CA GLU A 13 26.43 17.48 7.42
C GLU A 13 24.95 17.20 7.55
N ARG A 14 24.12 18.06 6.95
CA ARG A 14 22.69 17.78 6.78
C ARG A 14 22.18 18.44 5.51
N PHE A 15 21.20 17.82 4.87
CA PHE A 15 20.50 18.45 3.76
C PHE A 15 19.54 19.51 4.27
N ASP A 16 19.47 20.64 3.58
CA ASP A 16 18.42 21.62 3.82
C ASP A 16 17.05 21.00 3.50
N THR A 17 16.07 21.13 4.40
CA THR A 17 14.72 20.58 4.18
C THR A 17 14.09 21.08 2.88
N GLY A 18 14.36 22.34 2.49
CA GLY A 18 13.89 22.92 1.24
C GLY A 18 14.62 22.39 -0.01
N ALA A 19 15.80 21.81 0.15
CA ALA A 19 16.56 21.18 -0.94
C ALA A 19 16.04 19.77 -1.30
N LEU A 20 15.43 19.05 -0.35
CA LEU A 20 15.01 17.66 -0.55
C LEU A 20 14.11 17.43 -1.77
N PRO A 21 13.11 18.28 -2.10
CA PRO A 21 12.29 18.09 -3.29
C PRO A 21 13.08 18.20 -4.59
N GLY A 22 14.08 19.10 -4.65
CA GLY A 22 14.98 19.23 -5.79
C GLY A 22 15.87 18.00 -5.95
N LEU A 23 16.49 17.59 -4.84
CA LEU A 23 17.38 16.44 -4.80
C LEU A 23 16.66 15.12 -5.13
N ALA A 24 15.43 14.93 -4.64
CA ALA A 24 14.62 13.75 -4.93
C ALA A 24 14.40 13.57 -6.45
N ARG A 25 14.09 14.66 -7.17
CA ARG A 25 13.92 14.62 -8.63
C ARG A 25 15.20 14.19 -9.35
N LEU A 26 16.36 14.59 -8.85
CA LEU A 26 17.65 14.22 -9.45
C LEU A 26 17.96 12.73 -9.29
N PHE A 27 17.44 12.06 -8.26
CA PHE A 27 17.68 10.63 -8.03
C PHE A 27 16.89 9.71 -8.96
N ILE A 28 15.84 10.18 -9.65
CA ILE A 28 15.07 9.36 -10.59
C ILE A 28 15.98 8.88 -11.73
N GLY A 29 16.02 7.58 -11.95
CA GLY A 29 16.86 6.94 -12.97
C GLY A 29 18.31 6.71 -12.55
N LYS A 30 18.75 7.15 -11.36
CA LYS A 30 20.12 6.95 -10.88
C LYS A 30 20.37 5.49 -10.50
N THR A 31 21.61 5.06 -10.73
CA THR A 31 22.04 3.68 -10.54
C THR A 31 22.29 3.39 -9.06
N GLY A 32 22.00 2.15 -8.67
CA GLY A 32 22.41 1.56 -7.40
C GLY A 32 23.69 0.78 -7.57
N ILE A 33 24.70 1.09 -6.78
CA ILE A 33 26.01 0.42 -6.77
C ILE A 33 26.36 -0.19 -5.40
N LEU A 34 27.55 -0.75 -5.28
CA LEU A 34 28.10 -1.31 -4.04
C LEU A 34 29.36 -0.53 -3.65
N ASP A 35 29.48 -0.17 -2.37
CA ASP A 35 30.64 0.47 -1.74
C ASP A 35 31.16 1.72 -2.49
N HIS A 36 30.27 2.50 -3.11
CA HIS A 36 30.61 3.65 -3.95
C HIS A 36 31.62 3.35 -5.08
N ARG A 37 31.74 2.08 -5.50
CA ARG A 37 32.63 1.69 -6.59
C ARG A 37 31.98 1.95 -7.95
N TRP A 38 32.43 3.00 -8.63
CA TRP A 38 31.93 3.41 -9.95
C TRP A 38 32.43 2.48 -11.06
N SER A 39 31.87 1.27 -11.10
CA SER A 39 32.13 0.23 -12.11
C SER A 39 30.84 -0.17 -12.81
N THR A 40 30.93 -0.49 -14.09
CA THR A 40 29.80 -1.05 -14.87
C THR A 40 29.33 -2.39 -14.31
N GLU A 41 30.25 -3.20 -13.77
CA GLU A 41 29.92 -4.50 -13.17
C GLU A 41 29.15 -4.39 -11.85
N GLY A 42 29.30 -3.24 -11.17
CA GLY A 42 28.71 -2.93 -9.87
C GLY A 42 27.34 -2.28 -9.94
N GLN A 43 26.78 -2.05 -11.13
CA GLN A 43 25.43 -1.51 -11.29
C GLN A 43 24.39 -2.61 -11.08
N VAL A 44 23.77 -2.61 -9.91
CA VAL A 44 22.87 -3.70 -9.47
C VAL A 44 21.41 -3.27 -9.42
N ALA A 45 21.14 -1.97 -9.27
CA ALA A 45 19.78 -1.45 -9.14
C ALA A 45 19.57 -0.15 -9.92
N ARG A 46 18.32 0.26 -10.07
CA ARG A 46 17.98 1.59 -10.61
C ARG A 46 16.73 2.16 -9.94
N ILE A 47 16.82 3.42 -9.51
CA ILE A 47 15.69 4.16 -8.96
C ILE A 47 14.71 4.48 -10.07
N PHE A 48 13.42 4.21 -9.86
CA PHE A 48 12.36 4.57 -10.81
C PHE A 48 11.36 5.58 -10.22
N GLU A 49 11.32 5.73 -8.90
CA GLU A 49 10.41 6.64 -8.21
C GLU A 49 11.06 7.18 -6.94
N THR A 50 10.73 8.43 -6.60
CA THR A 50 11.15 9.10 -5.37
C THR A 50 10.03 9.93 -4.80
N GLN A 51 9.98 10.05 -3.47
CA GLN A 51 9.03 10.87 -2.76
C GLN A 51 9.70 11.50 -1.53
N VAL A 52 9.46 12.80 -1.29
CA VAL A 52 9.81 13.41 -0.02
C VAL A 52 8.71 13.06 1.00
N VAL A 53 9.11 12.45 2.11
CA VAL A 53 8.23 12.05 3.20
C VAL A 53 8.60 12.84 4.44
N LYS A 54 7.59 13.32 5.17
CA LYS A 54 7.77 13.92 6.49
C LYS A 54 7.18 12.98 7.54
N GLU A 55 8.03 12.51 8.45
CA GLU A 55 7.64 11.69 9.60
C GLU A 55 8.10 12.38 10.87
N LYS A 56 7.15 12.76 11.73
CA LYS A 56 7.41 13.60 12.91
C LYS A 56 8.15 14.89 12.50
N ASP A 57 9.35 15.09 13.01
CA ASP A 57 10.20 16.27 12.79
C ASP A 57 11.33 16.00 11.78
N VAL A 58 11.27 14.89 11.03
CA VAL A 58 12.29 14.52 10.05
C VAL A 58 11.68 14.47 8.66
N SER A 59 12.34 15.12 7.71
CA SER A 59 11.99 15.02 6.29
C SER A 59 13.06 14.21 5.57
N TYR A 60 12.66 13.22 4.79
CA TYR A 60 13.59 12.32 4.11
C TYR A 60 13.13 11.98 2.69
N ILE A 61 14.08 11.53 1.86
CA ILE A 61 13.80 11.04 0.51
C ILE A 61 13.56 9.54 0.58
N ARG A 62 12.31 9.13 0.34
CA ARG A 62 11.94 7.75 0.03
C ARG A 62 12.18 7.49 -1.45
N ALA A 63 12.80 6.36 -1.77
CA ALA A 63 13.01 5.92 -3.14
C ALA A 63 12.58 4.48 -3.35
N TRP A 64 12.14 4.16 -4.56
CA TRP A 64 11.89 2.81 -5.04
C TRP A 64 12.87 2.51 -6.16
N ALA A 65 13.50 1.34 -6.07
CA ALA A 65 14.43 0.84 -7.06
C ALA A 65 14.10 -0.61 -7.37
N TYR A 66 14.48 -1.05 -8.56
CA TYR A 66 14.42 -2.45 -8.95
C TYR A 66 15.82 -3.03 -9.10
N ILE A 67 15.93 -4.35 -8.86
CA ILE A 67 17.10 -5.18 -9.15
C ILE A 67 16.65 -6.25 -10.14
N ARG A 68 17.44 -6.51 -11.19
CA ARG A 68 17.14 -7.62 -12.11
C ARG A 68 17.37 -8.95 -11.39
N ARG A 69 16.33 -9.79 -11.31
CA ARG A 69 16.42 -11.17 -10.79
C ARG A 69 17.25 -12.06 -11.72
N GLY A 70 17.87 -13.08 -11.14
CA GLY A 70 18.69 -14.09 -11.83
C GLY A 70 20.19 -13.93 -11.59
N GLY A 71 20.88 -15.07 -11.47
CA GLY A 71 22.34 -15.14 -11.44
C GLY A 71 22.92 -14.50 -10.17
N LYS A 72 24.02 -13.73 -10.31
CA LYS A 72 24.70 -13.09 -9.17
C LYS A 72 23.82 -12.13 -8.35
N ASN A 73 22.71 -11.66 -8.92
CA ASN A 73 21.81 -10.74 -8.24
C ASN A 73 20.84 -11.45 -7.29
N ASP A 74 20.62 -12.77 -7.42
CA ASP A 74 19.71 -13.50 -6.53
C ASP A 74 20.26 -13.55 -5.11
N GLU A 75 21.58 -13.74 -4.94
CA GLU A 75 22.25 -13.66 -3.64
C GLU A 75 22.13 -12.26 -3.03
N LEU A 76 22.36 -11.20 -3.82
CA LEU A 76 22.19 -9.82 -3.38
C LEU A 76 20.74 -9.54 -2.93
N ILE A 77 19.75 -10.01 -3.69
CA ILE A 77 18.34 -9.85 -3.33
C ILE A 77 18.04 -10.60 -2.02
N ALA A 78 18.51 -11.83 -1.88
CA ALA A 78 18.35 -12.62 -0.65
C ALA A 78 18.99 -11.93 0.57
N ASP A 79 20.18 -11.36 0.42
CA ASP A 79 20.84 -10.58 1.48
C ASP A 79 20.04 -9.33 1.87
N ILE A 80 19.45 -8.63 0.91
CA ILE A 80 18.59 -7.47 1.16
C ILE A 80 17.30 -7.89 1.89
N GLU A 81 16.65 -8.96 1.42
CA GLU A 81 15.43 -9.51 2.01
C GLU A 81 15.67 -10.04 3.43
N ALA A 82 16.81 -10.69 3.66
CA ALA A 82 17.28 -11.10 4.98
C ALA A 82 17.62 -9.90 5.89
N GLY A 83 17.93 -8.74 5.32
CA GLY A 83 18.35 -7.55 6.06
C GLY A 83 19.84 -7.51 6.38
N ILE A 84 20.65 -8.34 5.70
CA ILE A 84 22.11 -8.35 5.77
C ILE A 84 22.66 -7.13 5.00
N LYS A 85 22.14 -6.88 3.79
CA LYS A 85 22.48 -5.70 2.98
C LYS A 85 21.36 -4.67 3.10
N LYS A 86 21.40 -3.89 4.17
CA LYS A 86 20.31 -2.98 4.54
C LYS A 86 20.65 -1.53 4.28
N GLU A 87 21.85 -1.11 4.67
CA GLU A 87 22.23 0.30 4.69
C GLU A 87 22.54 0.82 3.30
N VAL A 88 22.15 2.08 3.03
CA VAL A 88 22.49 2.76 1.78
C VAL A 88 23.05 4.14 2.04
N SER A 89 23.87 4.62 1.12
CA SER A 89 24.41 5.97 1.10
C SER A 89 24.15 6.60 -0.27
N VAL A 90 24.25 7.92 -0.37
CA VAL A 90 24.04 8.66 -1.62
C VAL A 90 25.28 9.43 -2.03
N GLY A 91 25.58 9.42 -3.33
CA GLY A 91 26.51 10.35 -3.95
C GLY A 91 25.72 11.46 -4.65
N CYS A 92 25.96 12.72 -4.29
CA CYS A 92 25.33 13.88 -4.92
C CYS A 92 26.21 15.13 -4.82
N ALA A 93 25.84 16.17 -5.57
CA ALA A 93 26.48 17.48 -5.49
C ALA A 93 25.49 18.58 -5.16
N MET A 94 25.99 19.52 -4.37
CA MET A 94 25.25 20.64 -3.79
C MET A 94 26.02 21.91 -4.13
N ALA A 95 25.36 22.95 -4.62
CA ALA A 95 26.04 24.19 -5.00
C ALA A 95 26.52 25.00 -3.79
N GLN A 96 25.90 24.79 -2.63
CA GLN A 96 26.19 25.55 -1.43
C GLN A 96 26.37 24.64 -0.20
N ALA A 97 27.39 24.94 0.58
CA ALA A 97 27.64 24.40 1.90
C ALA A 97 27.69 25.56 2.89
N VAL A 98 26.80 25.58 3.88
CA VAL A 98 26.60 26.72 4.78
C VAL A 98 26.83 26.32 6.23
N CYS A 99 27.56 27.14 6.99
CA CYS A 99 27.73 26.93 8.42
C CYS A 99 26.40 27.10 9.17
N SER A 100 26.00 26.11 9.97
CA SER A 100 24.76 26.18 10.75
C SER A 100 24.78 27.24 11.86
N VAL A 101 25.95 27.70 12.29
CA VAL A 101 26.11 28.66 13.41
C VAL A 101 25.98 30.10 12.94
N CYS A 102 26.73 30.50 11.90
CA CYS A 102 26.74 31.88 11.42
C CYS A 102 26.06 32.10 10.07
N GLY A 103 25.73 31.05 9.32
CA GLY A 103 25.08 31.16 8.00
C GLY A 103 26.01 31.56 6.85
N SER A 104 27.31 31.76 7.09
CA SER A 104 28.31 31.99 6.02
C SER A 104 28.63 30.70 5.26
N GLU A 105 29.21 30.83 4.07
CA GLU A 105 29.77 29.72 3.32
C GLU A 105 30.78 28.94 4.19
N TYR A 106 30.60 27.62 4.27
CA TYR A 106 31.43 26.79 5.13
C TYR A 106 32.88 26.80 4.65
N GLY A 107 33.83 26.93 5.58
CA GLY A 107 35.25 27.14 5.26
C GLY A 107 35.67 28.61 5.20
N THR A 108 34.73 29.56 5.16
CA THR A 108 35.03 31.02 5.24
C THR A 108 34.94 31.59 6.66
N CYS A 109 34.48 30.78 7.63
CA CYS A 109 34.39 31.15 9.04
C CYS A 109 35.24 30.22 9.92
N GLY A 110 35.47 30.62 11.17
CA GLY A 110 36.27 29.84 12.13
C GLY A 110 35.54 28.67 12.80
N HIS A 111 34.28 28.39 12.45
CA HIS A 111 33.51 27.33 13.11
C HIS A 111 33.90 25.94 12.58
N VAL A 112 34.23 25.04 13.51
CA VAL A 112 34.61 23.66 13.21
C VAL A 112 33.41 22.74 13.34
N LYS A 113 33.20 21.92 12.31
CA LYS A 113 32.14 20.91 12.25
C LYS A 113 32.26 19.93 13.43
N GLY A 114 31.16 19.71 14.14
CA GLY A 114 31.09 18.87 15.35
C GLY A 114 31.38 19.60 16.67
N GLU A 115 31.96 20.80 16.65
CA GLU A 115 32.15 21.61 17.85
C GLU A 115 30.88 22.37 18.26
N ARG A 116 30.81 22.79 19.53
CA ARG A 116 29.65 23.48 20.11
C ARG A 116 29.94 24.98 20.26
N TYR A 117 29.03 25.80 19.74
CA TYR A 117 29.04 27.26 19.82
C TYR A 117 27.67 27.74 20.28
N ASP A 118 27.60 28.57 21.32
CA ASP A 118 26.35 29.14 21.86
C ASP A 118 25.21 28.11 22.06
N GLY A 119 25.57 26.91 22.50
CA GLY A 119 24.61 25.83 22.76
C GLY A 119 24.18 25.03 21.53
N GLN A 120 24.68 25.34 20.34
CA GLN A 120 24.42 24.61 19.09
C GLN A 120 25.68 23.86 18.61
N VAL A 121 25.53 22.66 18.05
CA VAL A 121 26.63 21.96 17.35
C VAL A 121 26.74 22.50 15.94
N CYS A 122 27.96 22.87 15.52
CA CYS A 122 28.23 23.30 14.15
C CYS A 122 28.09 22.11 13.18
N ALA A 123 27.20 22.26 12.22
CA ALA A 123 27.02 21.36 11.10
C ALA A 123 27.09 22.13 9.78
N VAL A 124 27.34 21.40 8.70
CA VAL A 124 27.30 21.95 7.33
C VAL A 124 25.93 21.68 6.74
N ILE A 125 25.23 22.75 6.38
CA ILE A 125 23.92 22.68 5.73
C ILE A 125 24.16 22.68 4.22
N LEU A 126 23.79 21.59 3.57
CA LEU A 126 23.92 21.39 2.14
C LEU A 126 22.66 21.94 1.44
N ARG A 127 22.85 22.90 0.53
CA ARG A 127 21.78 23.61 -0.18
C ARG A 127 21.98 23.54 -1.69
N GLU A 128 20.89 23.81 -2.41
CA GLU A 128 20.89 23.93 -3.88
C GLU A 128 21.46 22.68 -4.58
N PRO A 129 20.72 21.56 -4.60
CA PRO A 129 21.18 20.32 -5.23
C PRO A 129 21.35 20.52 -6.73
N VAL A 130 22.51 20.15 -7.26
CA VAL A 130 22.87 20.34 -8.68
C VAL A 130 22.95 19.03 -9.45
N ASP A 131 23.35 17.94 -8.79
CA ASP A 131 23.37 16.61 -9.39
C ASP A 131 23.20 15.51 -8.33
N ALA A 132 22.77 14.34 -8.77
CA ALA A 132 22.80 13.10 -8.00
C ALA A 132 23.56 12.06 -8.82
N TYR A 133 24.56 11.41 -8.26
CA TYR A 133 25.41 10.49 -9.00
C TYR A 133 24.84 9.07 -8.94
N GLU A 134 24.57 8.61 -7.73
CA GLU A 134 24.21 7.22 -7.44
C GLU A 134 23.63 7.09 -6.02
N PHE A 135 23.07 5.92 -5.75
CA PHE A 135 22.98 5.42 -4.39
C PHE A 135 23.79 4.12 -4.28
N SER A 136 24.32 3.83 -3.11
CA SER A 136 25.16 2.66 -2.90
C SER A 136 24.69 1.87 -1.71
N PHE A 137 24.67 0.55 -1.82
CA PHE A 137 24.66 -0.30 -0.63
C PHE A 137 26.03 -0.21 0.04
N VAL A 138 26.04 -0.01 1.36
CA VAL A 138 27.25 0.17 2.16
C VAL A 138 27.05 -0.52 3.51
N ALA A 139 28.13 -0.77 4.26
CA ALA A 139 28.01 -1.28 5.63
C ALA A 139 27.71 -0.18 6.67
N VAL A 140 28.24 1.03 6.44
CA VAL A 140 28.06 2.18 7.33
C VAL A 140 27.71 3.40 6.46
N PRO A 141 26.45 3.88 6.51
CA PRO A 141 26.04 5.07 5.76
C PRO A 141 26.39 6.34 6.52
N ALA A 142 26.59 7.45 5.80
CA ALA A 142 26.70 8.78 6.40
C ALA A 142 25.41 9.10 7.19
N GLN A 143 24.27 8.96 6.51
CA GLN A 143 22.94 9.14 7.06
C GLN A 143 22.52 7.92 7.90
N ARG A 144 22.33 8.10 9.21
CA ARG A 144 22.16 6.99 10.18
C ARG A 144 20.98 6.07 9.88
N GLU A 145 19.89 6.64 9.36
CA GLU A 145 18.64 5.92 9.07
C GLU A 145 18.50 5.59 7.56
N ALA A 146 19.53 5.82 6.75
CA ALA A 146 19.49 5.52 5.33
C ALA A 146 19.62 4.01 5.10
N GLY A 147 18.67 3.45 4.38
CA GLY A 147 18.62 2.01 4.14
C GLY A 147 17.34 1.53 3.46
N VAL A 148 17.33 0.24 3.15
CA VAL A 148 16.15 -0.48 2.69
C VAL A 148 15.11 -0.48 3.80
N MET A 149 13.92 0.01 3.46
CA MET A 149 12.78 0.00 4.37
C MET A 149 12.02 -1.28 4.13
N LYS A 150 11.91 -2.15 5.14
CA LYS A 150 10.97 -3.26 5.09
C LYS A 150 9.57 -2.67 5.27
N GLY A 151 8.75 -2.74 4.22
CA GLY A 151 7.32 -2.52 4.40
C GLY A 151 6.77 -3.61 5.32
N MET A 152 5.92 -3.24 6.28
CA MET A 152 5.11 -4.19 7.06
C MET A 152 3.98 -4.79 6.20
N GLY A 153 4.34 -5.29 5.01
CA GLY A 153 3.48 -6.19 4.25
C GLY A 153 3.81 -7.64 4.64
N PRO A 154 2.87 -8.59 4.47
CA PRO A 154 3.20 -9.99 4.64
C PRO A 154 4.36 -10.34 3.69
N VAL A 155 5.53 -10.63 4.28
CA VAL A 155 6.77 -11.03 3.59
C VAL A 155 6.55 -12.35 2.85
N VAL A 156 5.56 -13.13 3.30
CA VAL A 156 5.15 -14.42 2.78
C VAL A 156 3.63 -14.44 2.72
N SER A 157 3.10 -14.89 1.59
CA SER A 157 1.67 -15.11 1.41
C SER A 157 1.18 -16.20 2.37
N LEU A 158 -0.12 -16.16 2.73
CA LEU A 158 -0.74 -17.19 3.56
C LEU A 158 -0.58 -18.60 2.94
N LYS A 159 -0.46 -18.66 1.61
CA LYS A 159 -0.18 -19.88 0.84
C LYS A 159 1.24 -20.41 1.08
N GLU A 160 2.23 -19.52 1.12
CA GLU A 160 3.63 -19.88 1.38
C GLU A 160 3.82 -20.32 2.83
N LEU A 161 3.20 -19.62 3.78
CA LEU A 161 3.20 -20.03 5.20
C LEU A 161 2.55 -21.41 5.40
N ALA A 162 1.40 -21.65 4.75
CA ALA A 162 0.77 -22.96 4.78
C ALA A 162 1.65 -24.04 4.13
N ALA A 163 2.46 -23.67 3.13
CA ALA A 163 3.38 -24.60 2.50
C ALA A 163 4.55 -25.00 3.41
N GLU A 164 5.13 -24.01 4.10
CA GLU A 164 6.26 -24.15 5.02
C GLU A 164 5.89 -24.96 6.27
N HIS A 165 4.68 -24.78 6.79
CA HIS A 165 4.23 -25.43 8.03
C HIS A 165 3.36 -26.69 7.82
N GLY A 166 3.24 -27.18 6.57
CA GLY A 166 2.45 -28.40 6.30
C GLY A 166 0.93 -28.24 6.43
N ALA A 167 0.42 -27.00 6.42
CA ALA A 167 -0.99 -26.66 6.62
C ALA A 167 -1.75 -26.44 5.29
N GLN A 168 -1.31 -27.06 4.19
CA GLN A 168 -1.91 -26.87 2.85
C GLN A 168 -3.37 -27.33 2.80
N ALA A 169 -3.76 -28.32 3.59
CA ALA A 169 -5.14 -28.79 3.66
C ALA A 169 -6.06 -27.73 4.29
N GLU A 170 -5.65 -27.15 5.42
CA GLU A 170 -6.37 -26.07 6.11
C GLU A 170 -6.47 -24.82 5.25
N TYR A 171 -5.36 -24.44 4.58
CA TYR A 171 -5.36 -23.34 3.63
C TYR A 171 -6.36 -23.53 2.48
N ARG A 172 -6.43 -24.74 1.91
CA ARG A 172 -7.40 -25.08 0.85
C ARG A 172 -8.83 -24.99 1.36
N ALA A 173 -9.11 -25.50 2.56
CA ALA A 173 -10.43 -25.43 3.18
C ALA A 173 -10.87 -23.96 3.38
N LEU A 174 -10.02 -23.13 4.00
CA LEU A 174 -10.28 -21.70 4.19
C LEU A 174 -10.50 -20.95 2.86
N THR A 175 -9.74 -21.32 1.82
CA THR A 175 -9.90 -20.72 0.49
C THR A 175 -11.25 -21.07 -0.13
N GLN A 176 -11.71 -22.33 0.00
CA GLN A 176 -13.02 -22.77 -0.48
C GLN A 176 -14.15 -22.08 0.29
N GLU A 177 -14.05 -21.98 1.62
CA GLU A 177 -15.03 -21.25 2.43
C GLU A 177 -15.10 -19.77 2.06
N ALA A 178 -13.94 -19.12 1.84
CA ALA A 178 -13.89 -17.73 1.42
C ALA A 178 -14.48 -17.52 0.02
N GLU A 179 -14.32 -18.47 -0.91
CA GLU A 179 -14.97 -18.44 -2.22
C GLU A 179 -16.48 -18.54 -2.11
N LEU A 180 -17.00 -19.45 -1.29
CA LEU A 180 -18.42 -19.57 -1.00
C LEU A 180 -18.96 -18.30 -0.35
N GLY A 181 -18.25 -17.75 0.63
CA GLY A 181 -18.61 -16.49 1.30
C GLY A 181 -18.68 -15.31 0.33
N ARG A 182 -17.74 -15.21 -0.63
CA ARG A 182 -17.79 -14.18 -1.68
C ARG A 182 -19.00 -14.34 -2.59
N ARG A 183 -19.36 -15.57 -2.98
CA ARG A 183 -20.56 -15.84 -3.78
C ARG A 183 -21.83 -15.50 -3.00
N TYR A 184 -21.94 -15.97 -1.77
CA TYR A 184 -23.09 -15.71 -0.91
C TYR A 184 -23.29 -14.21 -0.66
N ARG A 185 -22.21 -13.47 -0.38
CA ARG A 185 -22.27 -12.01 -0.24
C ARG A 185 -22.79 -11.35 -1.51
N LYS A 186 -22.30 -11.76 -2.68
CA LYS A 186 -22.79 -11.25 -3.95
C LYS A 186 -24.28 -11.54 -4.16
N ASP A 187 -24.74 -12.74 -3.82
CA ASP A 187 -26.17 -13.11 -3.90
C ASP A 187 -27.05 -12.29 -2.93
N LEU A 188 -26.51 -11.89 -1.78
CA LEU A 188 -27.18 -10.95 -0.88
C LEU A 188 -27.24 -9.55 -1.50
N GLU A 189 -26.13 -9.05 -2.02
CA GLU A 189 -26.06 -7.73 -2.68
C GLU A 189 -27.03 -7.66 -3.86
N ASP A 190 -27.01 -8.63 -4.76
CA ASP A 190 -27.90 -8.71 -5.92
C ASP A 190 -29.36 -8.91 -5.48
N GLY A 191 -29.60 -9.67 -4.41
CA GLY A 191 -30.92 -9.83 -3.80
C GLY A 191 -31.50 -8.51 -3.29
N VAL A 192 -30.72 -7.74 -2.54
CA VAL A 192 -31.13 -6.42 -2.03
C VAL A 192 -31.44 -5.46 -3.17
N VAL A 193 -30.57 -5.37 -4.18
CA VAL A 193 -30.78 -4.49 -5.34
C VAL A 193 -32.06 -4.90 -6.09
N ARG A 194 -32.23 -6.19 -6.38
CA ARG A 194 -33.42 -6.71 -7.08
C ARG A 194 -34.72 -6.40 -6.31
N LEU A 195 -34.73 -6.63 -5.00
CA LEU A 195 -35.91 -6.39 -4.16
C LEU A 195 -36.21 -4.89 -4.04
N GLY A 196 -35.19 -4.06 -3.89
CA GLY A 196 -35.35 -2.61 -3.82
C GLY A 196 -35.92 -2.00 -5.11
N LEU A 197 -35.54 -2.55 -6.26
CA LEU A 197 -36.13 -2.16 -7.55
C LEU A 197 -37.57 -2.67 -7.71
N ALA A 198 -37.85 -3.91 -7.32
CA ALA A 198 -39.19 -4.51 -7.42
C ALA A 198 -40.23 -3.80 -6.55
N LEU A 199 -39.80 -3.27 -5.40
CA LEU A 199 -40.63 -2.47 -4.50
C LEU A 199 -40.71 -0.98 -4.88
N GLU A 200 -40.08 -0.57 -5.99
CA GLU A 200 -40.05 0.81 -6.48
C GLU A 200 -39.70 1.84 -5.40
N LEU A 201 -38.64 1.57 -4.61
CA LEU A 201 -38.26 2.42 -3.46
C LEU A 201 -37.83 3.86 -3.82
N GLY A 202 -37.90 4.26 -5.09
CA GLY A 202 -37.48 5.58 -5.56
C GLY A 202 -35.95 5.79 -5.60
N VAL A 203 -35.17 4.72 -5.43
CA VAL A 203 -33.70 4.74 -5.46
C VAL A 203 -33.22 4.05 -6.73
N SER A 204 -32.27 4.67 -7.45
CA SER A 204 -31.72 4.10 -8.68
C SER A 204 -30.83 2.88 -8.42
N GLU A 205 -30.75 1.95 -9.38
CA GLU A 205 -29.91 0.75 -9.28
C GLU A 205 -28.45 1.05 -8.87
N PRO A 206 -27.75 2.03 -9.47
CA PRO A 206 -26.35 2.30 -9.10
C PRO A 206 -26.19 2.68 -7.64
N VAL A 207 -27.16 3.41 -7.08
CA VAL A 207 -27.15 3.84 -5.67
C VAL A 207 -27.44 2.64 -4.76
N LEU A 208 -28.44 1.81 -5.06
CA LEU A 208 -28.71 0.57 -4.33
C LEU A 208 -27.51 -0.38 -4.32
N ARG A 209 -26.85 -0.53 -5.48
CA ARG A 209 -25.67 -1.39 -5.63
C ARG A 209 -24.48 -0.85 -4.85
N SER A 210 -24.29 0.46 -4.80
CA SER A 210 -23.27 1.09 -3.96
C SER A 210 -23.53 0.83 -2.47
N LEU A 211 -24.78 1.01 -2.02
CA LEU A 211 -25.18 0.79 -0.62
C LEU A 211 -25.00 -0.67 -0.20
N ALA A 212 -25.41 -1.60 -1.05
CA ALA A 212 -25.28 -3.03 -0.79
C ALA A 212 -23.80 -3.46 -0.64
N LYS A 213 -22.90 -2.93 -1.49
CA LYS A 213 -21.46 -3.24 -1.39
C LYS A 213 -20.83 -2.77 -0.08
N THR A 214 -21.27 -1.62 0.43
CA THR A 214 -20.72 -1.01 1.64
C THR A 214 -21.27 -1.61 2.93
N ALA A 215 -22.46 -2.21 2.88
CA ALA A 215 -23.11 -2.79 4.05
C ALA A 215 -22.34 -4.01 4.60
N GLY A 216 -22.39 -4.17 5.92
CA GLY A 216 -21.89 -5.35 6.61
C GLY A 216 -22.72 -6.60 6.28
N ALA A 217 -22.17 -7.78 6.56
CA ALA A 217 -22.84 -9.05 6.25
C ALA A 217 -24.20 -9.18 6.97
N GLU A 218 -24.25 -8.85 8.26
CA GLU A 218 -25.50 -8.90 9.05
C GLU A 218 -26.54 -7.90 8.56
N GLU A 219 -26.10 -6.69 8.23
CA GLU A 219 -26.96 -5.63 7.68
C GLU A 219 -27.54 -6.03 6.33
N LEU A 220 -26.74 -6.62 5.44
CA LEU A 220 -27.19 -7.15 4.15
C LEU A 220 -28.23 -8.26 4.31
N MET A 221 -28.02 -9.18 5.25
CA MET A 221 -28.97 -10.24 5.53
C MET A 221 -30.29 -9.69 6.08
N ALA A 222 -30.23 -8.78 7.06
CA ALA A 222 -31.40 -8.15 7.65
C ALA A 222 -32.18 -7.33 6.61
N LEU A 223 -31.48 -6.55 5.78
CA LEU A 223 -32.08 -5.74 4.74
C LEU A 223 -32.76 -6.60 3.67
N LYS A 224 -32.11 -7.68 3.21
CA LYS A 224 -32.71 -8.62 2.27
C LYS A 224 -33.98 -9.25 2.86
N ALA A 225 -33.94 -9.68 4.12
CA ALA A 225 -35.10 -10.27 4.79
C ALA A 225 -36.27 -9.28 4.92
N ALA A 226 -35.99 -8.05 5.33
CA ALA A 226 -37.01 -7.00 5.45
C ALA A 226 -37.65 -6.65 4.11
N LEU A 227 -36.84 -6.48 3.05
CA LEU A 227 -37.35 -6.19 1.71
C LEU A 227 -38.13 -7.37 1.13
N GLN A 228 -37.70 -8.61 1.39
CA GLN A 228 -38.44 -9.79 0.96
C GLN A 228 -39.82 -9.86 1.65
N GLY A 229 -39.88 -9.63 2.97
CA GLY A 229 -41.15 -9.61 3.69
C GLY A 229 -42.12 -8.55 3.16
N ARG A 230 -41.62 -7.33 2.87
CA ARG A 230 -42.45 -6.28 2.25
C ARG A 230 -42.92 -6.65 0.85
N LEU A 231 -42.07 -7.32 0.06
CA LEU A 231 -42.46 -7.78 -1.27
C LEU A 231 -43.58 -8.83 -1.17
N ASP A 232 -43.44 -9.80 -0.27
CA ASP A 232 -44.42 -10.88 -0.07
C ASP A 232 -45.77 -10.33 0.42
N GLU A 233 -45.78 -9.28 1.25
CA GLU A 233 -47.01 -8.57 1.64
C GLU A 233 -47.65 -7.81 0.47
N SER A 234 -46.84 -7.14 -0.35
CA SER A 234 -47.32 -6.33 -1.48
C SER A 234 -47.77 -7.16 -2.69
N LEU A 235 -47.18 -8.33 -2.89
CA LEU A 235 -47.40 -9.23 -4.02
C LEU A 235 -47.44 -10.68 -3.52
N PRO A 236 -48.50 -11.07 -2.80
CA PRO A 236 -48.58 -12.42 -2.25
C PRO A 236 -48.64 -13.43 -3.39
N VAL A 237 -47.72 -14.40 -3.36
CA VAL A 237 -47.71 -15.51 -4.33
C VAL A 237 -48.85 -16.45 -3.98
N VAL A 238 -50.00 -16.29 -4.65
CA VAL A 238 -51.14 -17.20 -4.50
C VAL A 238 -51.07 -18.30 -5.55
N SER A 239 -51.14 -19.56 -5.12
CA SER A 239 -51.27 -20.69 -6.05
C SER A 239 -52.56 -20.55 -6.86
N GLN A 240 -52.48 -20.79 -8.17
CA GLN A 240 -53.66 -20.79 -9.06
C GLN A 240 -54.63 -21.97 -8.78
N LEU A 241 -54.27 -22.90 -7.89
CA LEU A 241 -55.08 -24.08 -7.52
C LEU A 241 -55.90 -23.88 -6.24
N LEU A 242 -56.57 -22.74 -6.08
CA LEU A 242 -57.58 -22.56 -5.03
C LEU A 242 -58.87 -23.30 -5.41
N GLY A 243 -59.06 -24.49 -4.82
CA GLY A 243 -60.19 -25.38 -5.07
C GLY A 243 -61.56 -24.73 -4.88
N ALA A 244 -62.46 -25.07 -5.80
CA ALA A 244 -63.90 -24.90 -5.65
C ALA A 244 -64.34 -25.45 -4.28
N LYS A 245 -64.69 -24.55 -3.34
CA LYS A 245 -65.54 -24.93 -2.22
C LYS A 245 -66.92 -25.21 -2.79
N GLY A 246 -67.26 -26.49 -2.94
CA GLY A 246 -68.55 -26.95 -3.41
C GLY A 246 -69.69 -26.30 -2.63
N LYS A 247 -70.49 -25.48 -3.33
CA LYS A 247 -71.93 -25.54 -3.12
C LYS A 247 -72.37 -26.81 -3.83
N ALA A 248 -73.01 -27.72 -3.09
CA ALA A 248 -73.75 -28.80 -3.70
C ALA A 248 -74.90 -28.17 -4.49
N GLU A 249 -74.74 -28.05 -5.81
CA GLU A 249 -75.86 -27.92 -6.72
C GLU A 249 -76.30 -29.33 -7.09
N GLU A 250 -77.55 -29.67 -6.76
CA GLU A 250 -78.24 -30.84 -7.30
C GLU A 250 -78.24 -30.71 -8.82
N ILE A 251 -77.50 -31.60 -9.48
CA ILE A 251 -77.52 -31.71 -10.93
C ILE A 251 -78.73 -32.58 -11.28
N GLU A 252 -79.79 -31.96 -11.80
CA GLU A 252 -80.89 -32.66 -12.43
C GLU A 252 -80.36 -33.54 -13.57
N SER A 253 -80.69 -34.83 -13.51
CA SER A 253 -80.34 -35.86 -14.49
C SER A 253 -81.14 -35.71 -15.78
N GLY A 254 -80.88 -34.64 -16.52
CA GLY A 254 -81.23 -34.54 -17.93
C GLY A 254 -79.99 -34.83 -18.78
N PHE A 255 -80.07 -35.84 -19.65
CA PHE A 255 -79.04 -36.25 -20.62
C PHE A 255 -78.02 -37.31 -20.15
N LEU A 256 -78.54 -38.52 -19.94
CA LEU A 256 -77.84 -39.76 -20.29
C LEU A 256 -78.30 -40.18 -21.70
N ILE A 257 -77.34 -40.39 -22.61
CA ILE A 257 -77.36 -41.45 -23.63
C ILE A 257 -76.11 -42.29 -23.37
#